data_AF-A0A8T7H1F9-F1
#
_entry.id   AF-A0A8T7H1F9-F1
#
_cell.length_a   1.000
_cell.length_b   1.000
_cell.length_c   1.000
_cell.angle_alpha   90.00
_cell.angle_beta   90.00
_cell.angle_gamma   90.00
#
_symmetry.space_group_name_H-M   'P 1'
#
loop_
_entity.id
_entity.type
_entity.pdbx_description
1 polymer ?
#
loop_
_entity_poly.entity_id
_entity_poly.type
_entity_poly.pdbx_seq_one_letter_code
_entity_poly.pdbx_strand_id
1 'polypeptide(L)'
;MANTSAVRHVSVCSELRRLRSDRELLDSVAELIYGEFLREERGFAVVDRLATGVSTPVVKFALYELLRAAEARGDSRIEEVVSKILAGLDSEECLELALELSRSIAVLALAKRFRG
;
A
#
# COMPACT_ATOMS: atom_id res chain seq x y z
N MET A 1 -11.16 -27.46 -17.96
CA MET A 1 -10.24 -27.09 -16.86
C MET A 1 -10.27 -25.57 -16.74
N ALA A 2 -10.95 -25.04 -15.73
CA ALA A 2 -11.04 -23.60 -15.53
C ALA A 2 -9.68 -23.05 -15.07
N ASN A 3 -9.33 -21.91 -15.63
CA ASN A 3 -8.01 -21.30 -15.63
C ASN A 3 -7.65 -20.78 -14.23
N THR A 4 -6.74 -21.46 -13.52
CA THR A 4 -6.30 -21.12 -12.14
C THR A 4 -5.78 -19.69 -12.02
N SER A 5 -5.27 -19.13 -13.12
CA SER A 5 -4.83 -17.73 -13.21
C SER A 5 -5.99 -16.75 -13.08
N ALA A 6 -7.09 -16.95 -13.83
CA ALA A 6 -8.26 -16.06 -13.80
C ALA A 6 -8.95 -16.03 -12.43
N VAL A 7 -8.99 -17.16 -11.72
CA VAL A 7 -9.54 -17.25 -10.36
C VAL A 7 -8.70 -16.46 -9.35
N ARG A 8 -7.37 -16.47 -9.48
CA ARG A 8 -6.47 -15.66 -8.64
C ARG A 8 -6.62 -14.16 -8.89
N HIS A 9 -6.78 -13.74 -10.15
CA HIS A 9 -6.96 -12.32 -10.49
C HIS A 9 -8.28 -11.72 -9.95
N VAL A 10 -9.40 -12.45 -10.11
CA VAL A 10 -10.70 -12.04 -9.53
C VAL A 10 -10.64 -11.95 -8.01
N SER A 11 -9.85 -12.82 -7.36
CA SER A 11 -9.61 -12.77 -5.91
C SER A 11 -8.93 -11.46 -5.50
N VAL A 12 -7.81 -11.08 -6.13
CA VAL A 12 -7.03 -9.89 -5.75
C VAL A 12 -7.86 -8.61 -5.86
N CYS A 13 -8.56 -8.40 -6.98
CA CYS A 13 -9.42 -7.23 -7.16
C CYS A 13 -10.53 -7.15 -6.08
N SER A 14 -11.11 -8.28 -5.68
CA SER A 14 -12.12 -8.31 -4.62
C SER A 14 -11.53 -7.94 -3.26
N GLU A 15 -10.31 -8.38 -2.97
CA GLU A 15 -9.60 -8.08 -1.73
C GLU A 15 -9.20 -6.61 -1.65
N LEU A 16 -8.71 -6.02 -2.75
CA LEU A 16 -8.42 -4.59 -2.81
C LEU A 16 -9.68 -3.73 -2.61
N ARG A 17 -10.83 -4.15 -3.16
CA ARG A 17 -12.09 -3.43 -2.94
C ARG A 17 -12.52 -3.48 -1.48
N ARG A 18 -12.29 -4.61 -0.79
CA ARG A 18 -12.52 -4.72 0.66
C ARG A 18 -11.57 -3.82 1.44
N LEU A 19 -10.27 -3.85 1.11
CA LEU A 19 -9.26 -2.99 1.73
C LEU A 19 -9.59 -1.50 1.60
N ARG A 20 -10.11 -1.07 0.44
CA ARG A 20 -10.54 0.33 0.23
C ARG A 20 -11.60 0.79 1.23
N SER A 21 -12.44 -0.12 1.70
CA SER A 21 -13.46 0.16 2.71
C SER A 21 -12.97 -0.04 4.15
N ASP A 22 -11.84 -0.72 4.35
CA ASP A 22 -11.27 -0.97 5.67
C ASP A 22 -10.33 0.17 6.09
N ARG A 23 -10.94 1.23 6.62
CA ARG A 23 -10.20 2.44 7.00
C ARG A 23 -9.20 2.20 8.13
N GLU A 24 -9.47 1.28 9.05
CA GLU A 24 -8.57 0.97 10.16
C GLU A 24 -7.29 0.28 9.68
N LEU A 25 -7.42 -0.64 8.70
CA LEU A 25 -6.26 -1.24 8.06
C LEU A 25 -5.41 -0.21 7.33
N LEU A 26 -6.03 0.64 6.51
CA LEU A 26 -5.30 1.69 5.77
C LEU A 26 -4.65 2.71 6.72
N ASP A 27 -5.30 3.03 7.84
CA ASP A 27 -4.74 3.92 8.86
C ASP A 27 -3.55 3.28 9.59
N SER A 28 -3.58 1.96 9.83
CA SER A 28 -2.46 1.21 10.41
C SER A 28 -1.22 1.24 9.50
N VAL A 29 -1.40 1.07 8.17
CA VAL A 29 -0.30 1.24 7.21
C VAL A 29 0.19 2.68 7.20
N ALA A 30 -0.72 3.65 7.27
CA ALA A 30 -0.37 5.06 7.33
C ALA A 30 0.41 5.43 8.61
N GLU A 31 0.11 4.81 9.76
CA GLU A 31 0.87 4.96 11.01
C GLU A 31 2.29 4.40 10.88
N LEU A 32 2.47 3.25 10.22
CA LEU A 32 3.80 2.73 9.90
C LEU A 32 4.59 3.75 9.07
N ILE A 33 3.97 4.30 8.02
CA ILE A 33 4.60 5.30 7.16
C ILE A 33 4.99 6.54 7.97
N TYR A 34 4.06 7.04 8.77
CA TYR A 34 4.29 8.23 9.58
C TYR A 34 5.46 8.01 10.55
N GLY A 35 5.43 6.92 11.32
CA GLY A 35 6.44 6.62 12.32
C GLY A 35 7.84 6.35 11.76
N GLU A 36 7.95 5.60 10.66
CA GLU A 36 9.24 5.17 10.12
C GLU A 36 9.85 6.17 9.13
N PHE A 37 9.03 6.85 8.34
CA PHE A 37 9.51 7.64 7.20
C PHE A 37 9.27 9.14 7.36
N LEU A 38 8.23 9.59 8.07
CA LEU A 38 7.88 11.02 8.15
C LEU A 38 8.21 11.71 9.48
N ARG A 39 8.06 11.03 10.63
CA ARG A 39 8.02 11.67 11.96
C ARG A 39 9.28 12.48 12.30
N GLU A 40 10.44 12.04 11.83
CA GLU A 40 11.74 12.61 12.18
C GLU A 40 12.45 13.25 10.97
N GLU A 41 11.70 13.76 10.00
CA GLU A 41 12.22 14.38 8.76
C GLU A 41 13.15 13.48 7.93
N ARG A 42 13.09 12.16 8.17
CA ARG A 42 13.94 11.15 7.53
C ARG A 42 13.72 11.04 6.01
N GLY A 43 12.65 11.63 5.49
CA GLY A 43 12.46 11.92 4.07
C GLY A 43 11.05 11.64 3.57
N PHE A 44 10.60 12.39 2.57
CA PHE A 44 9.29 12.20 1.94
C PHE A 44 9.28 11.12 0.86
N ALA A 45 10.42 10.46 0.60
CA ALA A 45 10.60 9.62 -0.57
C ALA A 45 9.54 8.50 -0.71
N VAL A 46 9.23 7.77 0.35
CA VAL A 46 8.18 6.72 0.31
C VAL A 46 6.81 7.33 0.04
N VAL A 47 6.47 8.42 0.72
CA VAL A 47 5.18 9.09 0.59
C VAL A 47 5.00 9.70 -0.79
N ASP A 48 6.00 10.40 -1.30
CA ASP A 48 5.99 11.02 -2.63
C ASP A 48 5.85 9.97 -3.72
N ARG A 49 6.57 8.85 -3.63
CA ARG A 49 6.48 7.74 -4.60
C ARG A 49 5.07 7.12 -4.62
N LEU A 50 4.46 6.91 -3.45
CA LEU A 50 3.11 6.37 -3.33
C LEU A 50 2.04 7.37 -3.77
N ALA A 51 2.19 8.65 -3.44
CA ALA A 51 1.23 9.71 -3.74
C ALA A 51 1.24 10.11 -5.22
N THR A 52 2.43 10.23 -5.82
CA THR A 52 2.56 10.63 -7.23
C THR A 52 2.25 9.49 -8.18
N GLY A 53 2.61 8.26 -7.82
CA GLY A 53 2.33 7.08 -8.63
C GLY A 53 2.85 7.17 -10.05
N VAL A 54 3.92 7.95 -10.30
CA VAL A 54 4.41 8.30 -11.66
C VAL A 54 4.71 7.09 -12.54
N SER A 55 4.99 5.93 -11.92
CA SER A 55 5.06 4.66 -12.61
C SER A 55 4.87 3.50 -11.63
N THR A 56 4.37 2.37 -12.12
CA THR A 56 4.21 1.14 -11.33
C THR A 56 5.51 0.69 -10.63
N PRO A 57 6.69 0.69 -11.28
CA PRO A 57 7.94 0.30 -10.61
C PRO A 57 8.29 1.20 -9.41
N VAL A 58 8.02 2.51 -9.51
CA VAL A 58 8.30 3.47 -8.44
C VAL A 58 7.39 3.22 -7.22
N VAL A 59 6.11 2.93 -7.46
CA VAL A 59 5.16 2.56 -6.40
C VAL A 59 5.57 1.25 -5.76
N LYS A 60 5.92 0.24 -6.55
CA LYS A 60 6.39 -1.06 -6.03
C LYS A 60 7.62 -0.91 -5.15
N PHE A 61 8.59 -0.08 -5.54
CA PHE A 61 9.77 0.16 -4.73
C PHE A 61 9.41 0.70 -3.34
N ALA A 62 8.52 1.70 -3.28
CA ALA A 62 8.05 2.25 -2.00
C ALA A 62 7.28 1.21 -1.18
N LEU A 63 6.44 0.37 -1.82
CA LEU A 63 5.74 -0.72 -1.14
C LEU A 63 6.69 -1.79 -0.59
N TYR A 64 7.80 -2.09 -1.26
CA TYR A 64 8.81 -2.99 -0.72
C TYR A 64 9.54 -2.39 0.49
N GLU A 65 9.77 -1.08 0.52
CA GLU A 65 10.28 -0.40 1.72
C GLU A 65 9.29 -0.53 2.89
N LEU A 66 7.98 -0.42 2.64
CA LEU A 66 6.96 -0.66 3.65
C LEU A 66 6.92 -2.11 4.12
N LEU A 67 7.02 -3.07 3.20
CA LEU A 67 7.03 -4.49 3.53
C LEU A 67 8.20 -4.80 4.48
N ARG A 68 9.39 -4.30 4.17
CA ARG A 68 10.57 -4.44 5.04
C ARG A 68 10.40 -3.80 6.41
N ALA A 69 9.75 -2.64 6.48
CA ALA A 69 9.48 -1.96 7.74
C ALA A 69 8.44 -2.72 8.59
N ALA A 70 7.43 -3.32 7.95
CA ALA A 70 6.45 -4.16 8.59
C ALA A 70 7.09 -5.46 9.13
N GLU A 71 7.91 -6.13 8.31
CA GLU A 71 8.69 -7.32 8.69
C GLU A 71 9.60 -7.04 9.90
N ALA A 72 10.31 -5.91 9.90
CA ALA A 72 11.18 -5.53 11.01
C ALA A 72 10.42 -5.30 12.33
N ARG A 73 9.13 -4.95 12.26
CA ARG A 73 8.24 -4.79 13.41
C ARG A 73 7.45 -6.06 13.74
N GLY A 74 7.50 -7.10 12.89
CA GLY A 74 6.69 -8.31 13.03
C GLY A 74 5.19 -8.07 12.79
N ASP A 75 4.83 -7.07 11.99
CA ASP A 75 3.42 -6.71 11.73
C ASP A 75 2.88 -7.45 10.49
N SER A 76 2.54 -8.72 10.69
CA SER A 76 1.96 -9.59 9.65
C SER A 76 0.68 -9.04 9.00
N ARG A 77 -0.07 -8.20 9.71
CA ARG A 77 -1.32 -7.60 9.20
C ARG A 77 -0.99 -6.54 8.14
N ILE A 78 0.01 -5.69 8.39
CA ILE A 78 0.47 -4.72 7.41
C ILE A 78 1.17 -5.41 6.24
N GLU A 79 1.98 -6.44 6.49
CA GLU A 79 2.61 -7.25 5.44
C GLU A 79 1.59 -7.80 4.45
N GLU A 80 0.48 -8.35 4.95
CA GLU A 80 -0.60 -8.87 4.11
C GLU A 80 -1.25 -7.76 3.25
N VAL A 81 -1.53 -6.60 3.83
CA VAL A 81 -2.13 -5.46 3.10
C VAL A 81 -1.20 -4.98 1.98
N VAL A 82 0.09 -4.78 2.29
CA VAL A 82 1.09 -4.32 1.32
C VAL A 82 1.27 -5.35 0.20
N SER A 83 1.30 -6.64 0.54
CA SER A 83 1.42 -7.74 -0.43
C SER A 83 0.22 -7.80 -1.39
N LYS A 84 -1.00 -7.53 -0.90
CA LYS A 84 -2.20 -7.45 -1.75
C LYS A 84 -2.13 -6.29 -2.72
N ILE A 85 -1.67 -5.12 -2.26
CA ILE A 85 -1.48 -3.94 -3.13
C ILE A 85 -0.42 -4.24 -4.20
N LEU A 86 0.72 -4.85 -3.82
CA LEU A 86 1.76 -5.27 -4.75
C LEU A 86 1.22 -6.22 -5.83
N ALA A 87 0.44 -7.24 -5.44
CA ALA A 87 -0.20 -8.15 -6.37
C ALA A 87 -1.20 -7.44 -7.30
N GLY A 88 -1.90 -6.42 -6.79
CA GLY A 88 -2.77 -5.55 -7.57
C GLY A 88 -2.05 -4.77 -8.67
N LEU A 89 -0.81 -4.31 -8.39
CA LEU A 89 0.03 -3.61 -9.37
C LEU A 89 0.54 -4.51 -10.50
N ASP A 90 0.49 -5.83 -10.34
CA ASP A 90 0.82 -6.82 -11.36
C ASP A 90 -0.38 -7.25 -12.21
N SER A 91 -1.58 -6.73 -11.91
CA SER A 91 -2.82 -7.07 -12.60
C SER A 91 -3.36 -5.89 -13.37
N GLU A 92 -3.50 -6.01 -14.69
CA GLU A 92 -4.10 -4.95 -15.53
C GLU A 92 -5.51 -4.55 -15.05
N GLU A 93 -6.32 -5.51 -14.62
CA GLU A 93 -7.68 -5.26 -14.11
C GLU A 93 -7.68 -4.48 -12.78
N CYS A 94 -6.71 -4.77 -11.91
CA CYS A 94 -6.67 -4.23 -10.54
C CYS A 94 -5.71 -3.04 -10.38
N LEU A 95 -4.94 -2.69 -11.42
CA LEU A 95 -3.86 -1.71 -11.37
C LEU A 95 -4.33 -0.36 -10.82
N GLU A 96 -5.41 0.20 -11.37
CA GLU A 96 -5.92 1.51 -10.95
C GLU A 96 -6.37 1.52 -9.48
N LEU A 97 -6.99 0.42 -9.02
CA LEU A 97 -7.41 0.29 -7.63
C LEU A 97 -6.22 0.17 -6.68
N ALA A 98 -5.17 -0.55 -7.07
CA ALA A 98 -3.94 -0.65 -6.30
C ALA A 98 -3.19 0.70 -6.22
N LEU A 99 -3.18 1.46 -7.31
CA LEU A 99 -2.64 2.82 -7.34
C LEU A 99 -3.49 3.79 -6.48
N GLU A 100 -4.82 3.69 -6.52
CA GLU A 100 -5.73 4.48 -5.67
C GLU A 100 -5.46 4.22 -4.18
N LEU A 101 -5.29 2.95 -3.79
CA LEU A 101 -4.97 2.57 -2.41
C LEU A 101 -3.61 3.09 -1.98
N SER A 102 -2.59 2.96 -2.83
CA SER A 102 -1.25 3.51 -2.60
C SER A 102 -1.30 5.01 -2.31
N ARG A 103 -2.03 5.77 -3.14
CA ARG A 103 -2.23 7.22 -2.95
C ARG A 103 -2.99 7.53 -1.66
N SER A 104 -4.05 6.77 -1.37
CA SER A 104 -4.89 6.97 -0.19
C SER A 104 -4.09 6.80 1.10
N ILE A 105 -3.28 5.74 1.19
CA ILE A 105 -2.40 5.47 2.32
C ILE A 105 -1.37 6.59 2.49
N ALA A 106 -0.77 7.07 1.39
CA ALA A 106 0.19 8.18 1.42
C ALA A 106 -0.43 9.47 1.96
N VAL A 107 -1.64 9.82 1.51
CA VAL A 107 -2.38 11.00 2.00
C VAL A 107 -2.73 10.87 3.47
N LEU A 108 -3.18 9.68 3.91
CA LEU A 108 -3.46 9.41 5.33
C LEU A 108 -2.21 9.59 6.19
N ALA A 109 -1.07 9.07 5.74
CA ALA A 109 0.20 9.20 6.46
C ALA A 109 0.66 10.66 6.55
N LEU A 110 0.56 11.41 5.44
CA LEU A 110 0.90 12.83 5.41
C LEU A 110 -0.02 13.65 6.32
N ALA A 111 -1.32 13.34 6.34
CA ALA A 111 -2.30 14.03 7.18
C ALA A 111 -1.98 13.91 8.68
N LYS A 112 -1.35 12.81 9.11
CA LYS A 112 -0.92 12.62 10.51
C LYS A 112 0.09 13.69 10.96
N ARG A 113 0.88 14.26 10.05
CA ARG A 113 1.83 15.37 10.36
C ARG A 113 1.13 16.67 10.79
N PHE A 114 -0.15 16.86 10.43
CA PHE A 114 -0.91 18.08 10.73
C PHE A 114 -1.93 17.91 11.87
N ARG A 115 -1.99 16.71 12.47
CA ARG A 115 -2.91 16.40 13.58
C ARG A 115 -2.21 16.39 14.94
N GLY A 116 -0.91 16.64 14.98
CA GLY A 116 -0.08 16.75 16.19
C GLY A 116 0.01 18.18 16.70
#